data_AF-A0A4V6T3X0-F1
#
_entry.id   AF-A0A4V6T3X0-F1
#
_cell.length_a   1.000
_cell.length_b   1.000
_cell.length_c   1.000
_cell.angle_alpha   90.00
_cell.angle_beta   90.00
_cell.angle_gamma   90.00
#
_symmetry.space_group_name_H-M   'P 1'
#
loop_
_entity.id
_entity.type
_entity.pdbx_description
1 polymer ?
#
loop_
_entity_poly.entity_id
_entity_poly.type
_entity_poly.pdbx_seq_one_letter_code
_entity_poly.pdbx_strand_id
1 'polypeptide(L)'
;MHPNLKFLTDECGIPEERVSIIVKRSPRFITQKPESLRALVVRADELGVPRQSRMYMWTLDVFHNVSKERFEAKVELMRSFGWSESEFSSAVRKNPTFLGISHDMLRRKVDFFFNVVGYTPSFIADKSNLLLYSLQKRIAPQAISIMKL
;
A
#
# COMPACT_ATOMS: atom_id res chain seq x y z
N MET A 1 12.89 -16.89 -21.27
CA MET A 1 11.97 -16.16 -20.38
C MET A 1 12.68 -15.91 -19.06
N HIS A 2 12.68 -14.67 -18.55
CA HIS A 2 13.38 -14.33 -17.30
C HIS A 2 12.82 -15.16 -16.11
N PRO A 3 13.63 -15.70 -15.18
CA PRO A 3 13.15 -16.56 -14.08
C PRO A 3 12.00 -15.96 -13.27
N ASN A 4 12.11 -14.68 -12.92
CA ASN A 4 11.03 -13.97 -12.21
C ASN A 4 9.74 -13.79 -13.02
N LEU A 5 9.84 -13.65 -14.35
CA LEU A 5 8.66 -13.57 -15.20
C LEU A 5 7.95 -14.92 -15.24
N LYS A 6 8.72 -16.01 -15.36
CA LYS A 6 8.21 -17.38 -15.30
C LYS A 6 7.53 -17.67 -13.96
N PHE A 7 8.15 -17.30 -12.85
CA PHE A 7 7.57 -17.45 -11.52
C PHE A 7 6.20 -16.74 -11.39
N LEU A 8 6.09 -15.49 -11.85
CA LEU A 8 4.83 -14.73 -11.75
C LEU A 8 3.73 -15.29 -12.66
N THR A 9 4.09 -15.82 -13.82
CA THR A 9 3.13 -16.33 -14.81
C THR A 9 2.72 -17.77 -14.51
N ASP A 10 3.69 -18.67 -14.43
CA ASP A 10 3.46 -20.12 -14.29
C ASP A 10 3.04 -20.50 -12.86
N GLU A 11 3.73 -19.98 -11.85
CA GLU A 11 3.48 -20.37 -10.45
C GLU A 11 2.47 -19.46 -9.75
N CYS A 12 2.48 -18.15 -10.06
CA CYS A 12 1.53 -17.22 -9.45
C CYS A 12 0.24 -17.04 -10.25
N GLY A 13 0.17 -17.56 -11.48
CA GLY A 13 -1.02 -17.48 -12.33
C GLY A 13 -1.36 -16.07 -12.81
N ILE A 14 -0.37 -15.18 -12.87
CA ILE A 14 -0.56 -13.79 -13.30
C ILE A 14 -0.35 -13.71 -14.81
N PRO A 15 -1.35 -13.31 -15.61
CA PRO A 15 -1.22 -13.05 -17.03
C PRO A 15 -0.05 -12.11 -17.34
N GLU A 16 0.72 -12.46 -18.37
CA GLU A 16 1.90 -11.72 -18.80
C GLU A 16 1.58 -10.24 -19.10
N GLU A 17 0.40 -9.96 -19.65
CA GLU A 17 -0.09 -8.60 -19.88
C GLU A 17 -0.08 -7.75 -18.60
N ARG A 18 -0.50 -8.32 -17.45
CA ARG A 18 -0.54 -7.61 -16.17
C ARG A 18 0.86 -7.41 -15.61
N VAL A 19 1.75 -8.39 -15.79
CA VAL A 19 3.16 -8.27 -15.40
C VAL A 19 3.83 -7.16 -16.23
N SER A 20 3.56 -7.11 -17.53
CA SER A 20 4.17 -6.16 -18.46
C SER A 20 3.90 -4.69 -18.09
N ILE A 21 2.73 -4.39 -17.55
CA ILE A 21 2.36 -3.04 -17.10
C ILE A 21 3.33 -2.54 -16.02
N ILE A 22 3.66 -3.40 -15.05
CA ILE A 22 4.59 -3.04 -13.98
C ILE A 22 6.03 -3.03 -14.49
N VAL A 23 6.43 -3.99 -15.32
CA VAL A 23 7.79 -4.05 -15.86
C VAL A 23 8.12 -2.81 -16.70
N LYS A 24 7.18 -2.30 -17.49
CA LYS A 24 7.35 -1.05 -18.26
C LYS A 24 7.59 0.16 -17.35
N ARG A 25 6.90 0.22 -16.22
CA ARG A 25 7.02 1.31 -15.23
C ARG A 25 8.25 1.17 -14.35
N SER A 26 8.59 -0.06 -13.97
CA SER A 26 9.65 -0.39 -13.01
C SER A 26 10.43 -1.60 -13.52
N PRO A 27 11.39 -1.42 -14.46
CA PRO A 27 12.14 -2.54 -15.04
C PRO A 27 12.92 -3.34 -13.98
N ARG A 28 13.36 -2.67 -12.90
CA ARG A 28 14.06 -3.29 -11.76
C ARG A 28 13.20 -4.28 -10.98
N PHE A 29 11.88 -4.22 -11.13
CA PHE A 29 10.97 -5.18 -10.51
C PHE A 29 11.26 -6.61 -10.98
N ILE A 30 11.52 -6.82 -12.27
CA ILE A 30 11.75 -8.18 -12.78
C ILE A 30 13.19 -8.64 -12.59
N THR A 31 14.16 -7.73 -12.49
CA THR A 31 15.59 -8.06 -12.40
C THR A 31 16.09 -8.24 -10.96
N GLN A 32 15.23 -8.10 -9.95
CA GLN A 32 15.58 -8.37 -8.55
C GLN A 32 15.91 -9.86 -8.31
N LYS A 33 16.53 -10.17 -7.17
CA LYS A 33 16.80 -11.55 -6.79
C LYS A 33 15.50 -12.36 -6.71
N PRO A 34 15.45 -13.61 -7.21
CA PRO A 34 14.24 -14.44 -7.15
C PRO A 34 13.66 -14.59 -5.75
N GLU A 35 14.51 -14.70 -4.73
CA GLU A 35 14.12 -14.81 -3.33
C GLU A 35 13.42 -13.54 -2.85
N SER A 36 13.90 -12.37 -3.29
CA SER A 36 13.29 -11.08 -2.97
C SER A 36 11.89 -10.97 -3.57
N LEU A 37 11.71 -11.32 -4.85
CA LEU A 37 10.40 -11.29 -5.49
C LEU A 37 9.40 -12.25 -4.82
N ARG A 38 9.85 -13.47 -4.48
CA ARG A 38 9.03 -14.45 -3.73
C ARG A 38 8.59 -13.90 -2.38
N ALA A 39 9.47 -13.20 -1.66
CA ALA A 39 9.11 -12.56 -0.39
C ALA A 39 8.06 -11.46 -0.56
N LEU A 40 8.03 -10.73 -1.68
CA LEU A 40 6.96 -9.76 -1.97
C LEU A 40 5.61 -10.47 -2.19
N VAL A 41 5.62 -11.60 -2.91
CA VAL A 41 4.43 -12.43 -3.17
C VAL A 41 3.88 -12.99 -1.87
N VAL A 42 4.73 -13.59 -1.02
CA VAL A 42 4.32 -14.11 0.30
C VAL A 42 3.66 -13.00 1.13
N ARG A 43 4.28 -11.83 1.23
CA ARG A 43 3.70 -10.70 1.98
C ARG A 43 2.34 -10.25 1.41
N ALA A 44 2.20 -10.21 0.09
CA ALA A 44 0.94 -9.81 -0.54
C ALA A 44 -0.17 -10.83 -0.26
N ASP A 45 0.18 -12.12 -0.25
CA ASP A 45 -0.75 -13.21 0.04
C ASP A 45 -1.14 -13.23 1.54
N GLU A 46 -0.20 -12.99 2.46
CA GLU A 46 -0.46 -12.84 3.90
C GLU A 46 -1.44 -11.70 4.22
N LEU A 47 -1.36 -10.60 3.46
CA LEU A 47 -2.30 -9.48 3.55
C LEU A 47 -3.63 -9.75 2.82
N GLY A 48 -3.79 -10.95 2.25
CA GLY A 48 -5.01 -11.39 1.57
C GLY A 48 -5.29 -10.65 0.27
N VAL A 49 -4.27 -10.10 -0.40
CA VAL A 49 -4.45 -9.40 -1.68
C VAL A 49 -4.76 -10.44 -2.77
N PRO A 50 -5.93 -10.39 -3.44
CA PRO A 50 -6.27 -11.41 -4.43
C PRO A 50 -5.34 -11.34 -5.65
N ARG A 51 -4.68 -12.45 -5.99
CA ARG A 51 -3.78 -12.55 -7.16
C ARG A 51 -4.42 -12.12 -8.48
N GLN A 52 -5.74 -12.32 -8.61
CA GLN A 52 -6.50 -11.93 -9.80
C GLN A 52 -6.98 -10.47 -9.81
N SER A 53 -6.80 -9.74 -8.70
CA SER A 53 -7.07 -8.31 -8.67
C SER A 53 -6.00 -7.53 -9.45
N ARG A 54 -6.42 -6.44 -10.09
CA ARG A 54 -5.50 -5.44 -10.66
C ARG A 54 -4.57 -4.85 -9.57
N MET A 55 -5.04 -4.79 -8.33
CA MET A 55 -4.24 -4.26 -7.21
C MET A 55 -3.07 -5.16 -6.82
N TYR A 56 -3.08 -6.44 -7.20
CA TYR A 56 -1.99 -7.35 -6.84
C TYR A 56 -0.65 -6.87 -7.39
N MET A 57 -0.59 -6.62 -8.70
CA MET A 57 0.63 -6.13 -9.34
C MET A 57 1.07 -4.76 -8.83
N TRP A 58 0.13 -3.87 -8.51
CA TRP A 58 0.43 -2.59 -7.87
C TRP A 58 1.00 -2.76 -6.46
N THR A 59 0.49 -3.72 -5.70
CA THR A 59 1.00 -4.03 -4.36
C THR A 59 2.43 -4.54 -4.42
N LEU A 60 2.73 -5.44 -5.36
CA LEU A 60 4.09 -5.92 -5.58
C LEU A 60 5.05 -4.80 -6.01
N ASP A 61 4.62 -3.89 -6.89
CA ASP A 61 5.43 -2.69 -7.25
C ASP A 61 5.71 -1.83 -6.02
N VAL A 62 4.72 -1.59 -5.17
CA VAL A 62 4.91 -0.82 -3.93
C VAL A 62 5.86 -1.53 -2.98
N PHE A 63 5.70 -2.83 -2.74
CA PHE A 63 6.59 -3.59 -1.86
C PHE A 63 8.02 -3.66 -2.41
N HIS A 64 8.19 -3.75 -3.73
CA HIS A 64 9.51 -3.67 -4.35
C HIS A 64 10.23 -2.34 -4.01
N ASN A 65 9.48 -1.24 -3.88
CA ASN A 65 10.02 0.08 -3.56
C ASN A 65 10.05 0.40 -2.04
N VAL A 66 9.55 -0.50 -1.20
CA VAL A 66 9.46 -0.33 0.26
C VAL A 66 10.14 -1.50 0.94
N SER A 67 11.30 -1.24 1.55
CA SER A 67 12.04 -2.27 2.30
C SER A 67 11.17 -2.90 3.39
N LYS A 68 11.52 -4.12 3.81
CA LYS A 68 10.78 -4.85 4.84
C LYS A 68 10.69 -4.04 6.14
N GLU A 69 11.78 -3.42 6.54
CA GLU A 69 11.89 -2.60 7.75
C GLU A 69 10.99 -1.35 7.63
N ARG A 70 10.96 -0.71 6.46
CA ARG A 70 10.08 0.45 6.19
C ARG A 70 8.61 0.06 6.07
N PHE A 71 8.30 -1.19 5.79
CA PHE A 71 6.94 -1.72 5.80
C PHE A 71 6.50 -1.98 7.24
N GLU A 72 7.30 -2.71 8.01
CA GLU A 72 7.05 -3.03 9.43
C GLU A 72 6.90 -1.76 10.26
N ALA A 73 7.77 -0.77 10.07
CA ALA A 73 7.64 0.52 10.75
C ALA A 73 6.29 1.21 10.46
N LYS A 74 5.73 1.04 9.25
CA LYS A 74 4.39 1.55 8.93
C LYS A 74 3.29 0.72 9.59
N VAL A 75 3.44 -0.59 9.67
CA VAL A 75 2.48 -1.44 10.40
C VAL A 75 2.42 -1.01 11.86
N GLU A 76 3.57 -0.86 12.52
CA GLU A 76 3.65 -0.40 13.91
C GLU A 76 3.06 1.00 14.09
N LEU A 77 3.34 1.92 13.16
CA LEU A 77 2.74 3.24 13.18
C LEU A 77 1.21 3.17 13.11
N MET A 78 0.63 2.42 12.16
CA MET A 78 -0.83 2.33 12.05
C MET A 78 -1.43 1.67 13.31
N ARG A 79 -0.77 0.65 13.85
CA ARG A 79 -1.17 -0.02 15.10
C ARG A 79 -1.16 0.94 16.29
N SER A 80 -0.17 1.83 16.39
CA SER A 80 -0.13 2.84 17.48
C SER A 80 -1.29 3.85 17.39
N PHE A 81 -1.95 3.96 16.23
CA PHE A 81 -3.17 4.74 16.04
C PHE A 81 -4.45 3.87 16.11
N GLY A 82 -4.37 2.68 16.71
CA GLY A 82 -5.53 1.84 16.99
C GLY A 82 -6.02 0.99 15.82
N TRP A 83 -5.23 0.84 14.75
CA TRP A 83 -5.60 -0.06 13.65
C TRP A 83 -5.42 -1.52 14.06
N SER A 84 -6.42 -2.33 13.74
CA SER A 84 -6.28 -3.79 13.70
C SER A 84 -5.51 -4.24 12.47
N GLU A 85 -4.97 -5.46 12.51
CA GLU A 85 -4.31 -6.09 11.36
C GLU A 85 -5.27 -6.25 10.17
N SER A 86 -6.54 -6.49 10.46
CA SER A 86 -7.60 -6.62 9.45
C SER A 86 -7.87 -5.31 8.72
N GLU A 87 -7.90 -4.18 9.43
CA GLU A 87 -8.07 -2.85 8.86
C GLU A 87 -6.86 -2.46 8.02
N PHE A 88 -5.65 -2.74 8.52
CA PHE A 88 -4.42 -2.50 7.75
C PHE A 88 -4.43 -3.29 6.45
N SER A 89 -4.71 -4.60 6.52
CA SER A 89 -4.81 -5.46 5.35
C SER A 89 -5.91 -5.01 4.39
N SER A 90 -7.05 -4.57 4.91
CA SER A 90 -8.15 -3.98 4.11
C SER A 90 -7.69 -2.74 3.35
N ALA A 91 -6.99 -1.81 4.01
CA ALA A 91 -6.49 -0.60 3.38
C ALA A 91 -5.46 -0.89 2.29
N VAL A 92 -4.53 -1.83 2.52
CA VAL A 92 -3.53 -2.24 1.53
C VAL A 92 -4.20 -2.85 0.29
N ARG A 93 -5.20 -3.73 0.49
CA ARG A 93 -5.97 -4.34 -0.61
C ARG A 93 -6.71 -3.31 -1.47
N LYS A 94 -7.20 -2.24 -0.84
CA LYS A 94 -7.91 -1.15 -1.53
C LYS A 94 -6.95 -0.20 -2.24
N ASN A 95 -5.86 0.18 -1.58
CA ASN A 95 -4.86 1.06 -2.16
C ASN A 95 -3.49 0.87 -1.49
N PRO A 96 -2.55 0.12 -2.07
CA PRO A 96 -1.24 -0.11 -1.47
C PRO A 96 -0.35 1.14 -1.50
N THR A 97 -0.68 2.15 -2.32
CA THR A 97 0.19 3.30 -2.62
C THR A 97 0.55 4.12 -1.38
N PHE A 98 -0.29 4.13 -0.33
CA PHE A 98 0.02 4.90 0.88
C PHE A 98 1.29 4.38 1.58
N LEU A 99 1.67 3.12 1.36
CA LEU A 99 2.92 2.56 1.89
C LEU A 99 4.16 3.14 1.22
N GLY A 100 4.02 3.80 0.06
CA GLY A 100 5.08 4.55 -0.59
C GLY A 100 5.36 5.92 0.05
N ILE A 101 4.43 6.43 0.88
CA ILE A 101 4.59 7.71 1.58
C ILE A 101 5.76 7.60 2.58
N SER A 102 6.49 8.71 2.78
CA SER A 102 7.52 8.76 3.83
C SER A 102 6.90 8.53 5.21
N HIS A 103 7.65 7.93 6.11
CA HIS A 103 7.16 7.57 7.44
C HIS A 103 6.63 8.81 8.20
N ASP A 104 7.37 9.91 8.18
CA ASP A 104 6.97 11.16 8.85
C ASP A 104 5.72 11.79 8.23
N MET A 105 5.58 11.75 6.91
CA MET A 105 4.38 12.27 6.24
C MET A 105 3.17 11.40 6.53
N LEU A 106 3.33 10.07 6.55
CA LEU A 106 2.25 9.16 6.92
C LEU A 106 1.81 9.44 8.36
N ARG A 107 2.76 9.58 9.30
CA ARG A 107 2.47 9.95 10.70
C ARG A 107 1.65 11.24 10.80
N ARG A 108 2.08 12.32 10.13
CA ARG A 108 1.33 13.59 10.13
C ARG A 108 -0.08 13.44 9.57
N LYS A 109 -0.28 12.57 8.58
CA LYS A 109 -1.59 12.33 7.98
C LYS A 109 -2.52 11.59 8.92
N VAL A 110 -2.06 10.50 9.52
CA VAL A 110 -2.87 9.72 10.46
C VAL A 110 -3.18 10.51 11.72
N ASP A 111 -2.21 11.25 12.24
CA ASP A 111 -2.40 12.17 13.37
C ASP A 111 -3.47 13.22 13.06
N PHE A 112 -3.40 13.87 11.89
CA PHE A 112 -4.43 14.81 11.47
C PHE A 112 -5.82 14.16 11.38
N PHE A 113 -5.95 13.00 10.74
CA PHE A 113 -7.27 12.38 10.57
C PHE A 113 -7.88 11.91 11.89
N PHE A 114 -7.07 11.40 12.81
CA PHE A 114 -7.56 10.80 14.04
C PHE A 114 -7.66 11.80 15.19
N ASN A 115 -6.64 12.64 15.38
CA ASN A 115 -6.58 13.56 16.51
C ASN A 115 -7.18 14.94 16.20
N VAL A 116 -7.15 15.38 14.94
CA VAL A 116 -7.75 16.68 14.55
C VAL A 116 -9.16 16.48 14.01
N VAL A 117 -9.35 15.58 13.04
CA VAL A 117 -10.67 15.39 12.40
C VAL A 117 -11.59 14.47 13.20
N GLY A 118 -11.04 13.54 13.99
CA GLY A 118 -11.81 12.59 14.78
C GLY A 118 -12.34 11.38 13.98
N TYR A 119 -11.74 11.05 12.84
CA TYR A 119 -12.11 9.84 12.10
C TYR A 119 -11.67 8.56 12.81
N THR A 120 -12.38 7.47 12.57
CA THR A 120 -12.00 6.15 13.10
C THR A 120 -10.98 5.45 12.19
N PRO A 121 -10.17 4.53 12.74
CA PRO A 121 -9.34 3.61 11.96
C PRO A 121 -10.10 2.91 10.84
N SER A 122 -11.27 2.35 11.15
CA SER A 122 -12.15 1.66 10.20
C SER A 122 -12.57 2.54 9.03
N PHE A 123 -12.90 3.81 9.28
CA PHE A 123 -13.29 4.76 8.24
C PHE A 123 -12.12 5.08 7.31
N ILE A 124 -10.92 5.33 7.83
CA ILE A 124 -9.74 5.60 6.99
C ILE A 124 -9.30 4.34 6.26
N ALA A 125 -9.40 3.16 6.87
CA ALA A 125 -9.14 1.88 6.20
C ALA A 125 -10.09 1.65 5.02
N ASP A 126 -11.36 2.01 5.18
CA ASP A 126 -12.33 1.98 4.09
C ASP A 126 -12.02 3.00 2.98
N LYS A 127 -11.60 4.21 3.39
CA LYS A 127 -11.29 5.34 2.52
C LYS A 127 -9.79 5.58 2.40
N SER A 128 -8.99 4.53 2.16
CA SER A 128 -7.51 4.61 2.17
C SER A 128 -6.92 5.64 1.20
N ASN A 129 -7.67 6.04 0.16
CA ASN A 129 -7.34 7.15 -0.74
C ASN A 129 -7.12 8.50 -0.01
N LEU A 130 -7.78 8.71 1.13
CA LEU A 130 -7.61 9.93 1.94
C LEU A 130 -6.16 10.12 2.40
N LEU A 131 -5.43 9.01 2.64
CA LEU A 131 -4.01 9.05 2.98
C LEU A 131 -3.15 9.61 1.83
N LEU A 132 -3.63 9.59 0.59
CA LEU A 132 -2.88 10.11 -0.56
C LEU A 132 -3.11 11.60 -0.84
N TYR A 133 -4.21 12.19 -0.36
CA TYR A 133 -4.49 13.61 -0.61
C TYR A 133 -3.52 14.53 0.11
N SER A 134 -3.12 15.64 -0.51
CA SER A 134 -2.19 16.58 0.12
C SER A 134 -2.86 17.25 1.34
N LEU A 135 -2.18 17.17 2.50
CA LEU A 135 -2.66 17.78 3.74
C LEU A 135 -2.92 19.27 3.57
N GLN A 136 -1.97 19.99 2.97
CA GLN A 136 -2.01 21.44 2.83
C GLN A 136 -2.94 21.94 1.72
N LYS A 137 -3.03 21.25 0.57
CA LYS A 137 -3.78 21.78 -0.59
C LYS A 137 -5.22 21.28 -0.69
N ARG A 138 -5.59 20.18 -0.04
CA ARG A 138 -6.93 19.58 -0.19
C ARG A 138 -7.61 19.21 1.12
N ILE A 139 -6.88 18.64 2.07
CA ILE A 139 -7.51 18.12 3.30
C ILE A 139 -7.77 19.22 4.32
N ALA A 140 -6.78 20.06 4.65
CA ALA A 140 -6.95 21.12 5.65
C ALA A 140 -8.05 22.14 5.28
N PRO A 141 -8.15 22.63 4.02
CA PRO A 141 -9.22 23.56 3.65
C PRO A 141 -10.64 22.96 3.75
N GLN A 142 -10.80 21.68 3.40
CA GLN A 142 -12.10 21.01 3.44
C GLN A 142 -12.52 20.62 4.86
N ALA A 143 -11.60 20.06 5.66
CA ALA A 143 -11.88 19.70 7.06
C ALA A 143 -12.22 20.92 7.92
N ILE A 144 -11.47 22.03 7.76
CA ILE A 144 -11.75 23.28 8.47
C ILE A 144 -13.10 23.88 8.04
N SER A 145 -13.52 23.71 6.79
CA SER A 145 -14.82 24.23 6.33
C SER A 145 -16.00 23.43 6.87
N ILE A 146 -15.84 22.11 7.07
CA ILE A 146 -16.88 21.23 7.65
C ILE A 146 -16.96 21.40 9.17
N MET A 147 -15.85 21.67 9.84
CA MET A 147 -15.79 21.93 11.30
C MET A 147 -16.24 23.34 11.72
N LYS A 148 -16.61 24.20 10.76
CA LYS A 148 -17.11 25.57 10.99
C LYS A 148 -18.64 25.70 10.89
N LEU A 149 -19.35 24.57 10.81
CA LEU A 149 -20.81 24.46 10.92
C LEU A 149 -21.15 23.65 12.17
#